data_AF-A0A7V5LIT4-F1
#
_entry.id   AF-A0A7V5LIT4-F1
#
_cell.length_a   1.000
_cell.length_b   1.000
_cell.length_c   1.000
_cell.angle_alpha   90.00
_cell.angle_beta   90.00
_cell.angle_gamma   90.00
#
_symmetry.space_group_name_H-M   'P 1'
#
loop_
_entity.id
_entity.type
_entity.pdbx_description
1 polymer ?
#
loop_
_entity_poly.entity_id
_entity_poly.type
_entity_poly.pdbx_seq_one_letter_code
_entity_poly.pdbx_strand_id
1 'polypeptide(L)'
;MKQIKIVLTLLFITQLVFGQYSKDVSNVGTTAAPFLEIGVGARAIGMGGAFVATANDVSAMYWNPAGLADLKTVQAIFVHTDWLVDITFDYAGMVFPLARFGTLGLNLTALNMGEMKVRTIDHPEGTGEYFDARDMALG
;
A
#
# COMPACT_ATOMS: atom_id res chain seq x y z
N MET A 1 -8.42 -48.99 -25.40
CA MET A 1 -8.70 -47.54 -25.56
C MET A 1 -9.94 -47.05 -24.80
N LYS A 2 -11.08 -47.76 -24.78
CA LYS A 2 -12.29 -47.32 -24.04
C LYS A 2 -12.07 -47.18 -22.52
N GLN A 3 -11.36 -48.11 -21.90
CA GLN A 3 -11.08 -48.07 -20.45
C GLN A 3 -10.19 -46.88 -20.04
N ILE A 4 -9.21 -46.50 -20.87
CA ILE A 4 -8.33 -45.34 -20.63
C ILE A 4 -9.11 -44.02 -20.70
N LYS A 5 -10.06 -43.91 -21.64
CA LYS A 5 -10.92 -42.72 -21.74
C LYS A 5 -11.81 -42.56 -20.50
N ILE A 6 -12.36 -43.65 -19.98
CA ILE A 6 -13.20 -43.63 -18.76
C ILE A 6 -12.39 -43.17 -17.55
N VAL A 7 -11.16 -43.66 -17.39
CA VAL A 7 -10.26 -43.25 -16.29
C VAL A 7 -9.90 -41.77 -16.40
N LEU A 8 -9.56 -41.27 -17.58
CA LEU A 8 -9.25 -39.85 -17.79
C LEU A 8 -10.45 -38.94 -17.52
N THR A 9 -11.66 -39.36 -17.92
CA THR A 9 -12.89 -38.61 -17.63
C THR A 9 -13.20 -38.57 -16.13
N LEU A 10 -13.03 -39.70 -15.42
CA LEU A 10 -13.18 -39.75 -13.96
C LEU A 10 -12.17 -38.85 -13.24
N LEU A 11 -10.92 -38.82 -13.72
CA LEU A 11 -9.86 -37.97 -13.17
C LEU A 11 -10.14 -36.48 -13.40
N PHE A 12 -10.76 -36.13 -14.53
CA PHE A 12 -11.18 -34.76 -14.84
C PHE A 12 -12.37 -34.31 -13.97
N ILE A 13 -13.32 -35.21 -13.72
CA ILE A 13 -14.49 -34.93 -12.87
C ILE A 13 -14.10 -34.74 -11.40
N THR A 14 -13.13 -35.51 -10.90
CA THR A 14 -12.65 -35.32 -9.52
C THR A 14 -11.97 -33.96 -9.33
N GLN A 15 -11.23 -33.46 -10.32
CA GLN A 15 -10.65 -32.11 -10.25
C GLN A 15 -11.71 -31.00 -10.21
N LEU A 16 -12.85 -31.19 -10.87
CA LEU A 16 -13.96 -30.22 -10.85
C LEU A 16 -14.68 -30.16 -9.48
N VAL A 17 -14.76 -31.28 -8.74
CA VAL A 17 -15.46 -31.35 -7.45
C VAL A 17 -14.60 -30.80 -6.30
N PHE A 18 -13.28 -30.96 -6.35
CA PHE A 18 -12.38 -30.44 -5.30
C PHE A 18 -11.97 -28.96 -5.50
N GLY A 19 -12.20 -28.38 -6.67
CA GLY A 19 -11.85 -26.98 -6.97
C GLY A 19 -12.76 -25.91 -6.35
N GLN A 20 -13.86 -26.30 -5.68
CA GLN A 20 -14.87 -25.36 -5.16
C GLN A 20 -14.72 -25.02 -3.67
N TYR A 21 -13.69 -25.51 -2.98
CA TYR A 21 -13.43 -25.15 -1.58
C TYR A 21 -12.72 -23.79 -1.48
N SER A 22 -13.44 -22.71 -1.79
CA SER A 22 -12.99 -21.35 -1.49
C SER A 22 -13.48 -20.96 -0.11
N LYS A 23 -12.59 -20.92 0.87
CA LYS A 23 -12.85 -20.22 2.14
C LYS A 23 -12.51 -18.75 1.91
N ASP A 24 -13.51 -17.93 1.59
CA ASP A 24 -13.39 -16.47 1.60
C ASP A 24 -13.31 -15.96 3.04
N VAL A 25 -12.22 -16.28 3.74
CA VAL A 25 -11.85 -15.61 4.99
C VAL A 25 -10.81 -14.57 4.64
N SER A 26 -11.29 -13.37 4.38
CA SER A 26 -10.45 -12.20 4.11
C SER A 26 -10.02 -11.57 5.44
N ASN A 27 -8.72 -11.38 5.62
CA ASN A 27 -8.15 -10.61 6.75
C ASN A 27 -8.18 -9.09 6.48
N VAL A 28 -8.99 -8.62 5.53
CA VAL A 28 -9.15 -7.19 5.24
C VAL A 28 -9.66 -6.49 6.51
N GLY A 29 -8.97 -5.42 6.90
CA GLY A 29 -9.29 -4.64 8.10
C GLY A 29 -8.76 -5.19 9.41
N THR A 30 -8.00 -6.31 9.41
CA THR A 30 -7.34 -6.82 10.62
C THR A 30 -5.88 -6.37 10.75
N THR A 31 -5.38 -5.57 9.81
CA THR A 31 -4.01 -5.04 9.82
C THR A 31 -3.94 -3.77 10.66
N ALA A 32 -2.80 -3.55 11.33
CA ALA A 32 -2.62 -2.41 12.23
C ALA A 32 -2.35 -1.08 11.50
N ALA A 33 -1.87 -1.12 10.26
CA ALA A 33 -1.38 0.06 9.53
C ALA A 33 -1.93 0.12 8.09
N PRO A 34 -3.26 0.25 7.90
CA PRO A 34 -3.87 0.32 6.55
C PRO A 34 -3.44 1.55 5.75
N PHE A 35 -2.96 2.62 6.42
CA PHE A 35 -2.45 3.82 5.74
C PHE A 35 -1.21 3.55 4.86
N LEU A 36 -0.49 2.46 5.10
CA LEU A 36 0.65 2.04 4.27
C LEU A 36 0.23 1.49 2.90
N GLU A 37 -1.06 1.33 2.63
CA GLU A 37 -1.57 0.97 1.30
C GLU A 37 -1.79 2.21 0.41
N ILE A 38 -1.71 3.42 0.98
CA ILE A 38 -1.85 4.66 0.22
C ILE A 38 -0.58 4.85 -0.63
N GLY A 39 -0.76 4.83 -1.94
CA GLY A 39 0.33 4.92 -2.90
C GLY A 39 1.17 6.19 -2.76
N VAL A 40 2.48 6.05 -2.96
CA VAL A 40 3.45 7.15 -2.87
C VAL A 40 3.90 7.61 -4.26
N GLY A 41 3.97 8.92 -4.47
CA GLY A 41 4.59 9.55 -5.64
C GLY A 41 3.62 9.82 -6.79
N ALA A 42 3.60 11.07 -7.27
CA ALA A 42 2.67 11.53 -8.30
C ALA A 42 2.75 10.73 -9.62
N ARG A 43 3.96 10.30 -10.03
CA ARG A 43 4.15 9.48 -11.23
C ARG A 43 3.55 8.09 -11.07
N ALA A 44 3.79 7.44 -9.95
CA ALA A 44 3.26 6.10 -9.68
C ALA A 44 1.72 6.12 -9.56
N ILE A 45 1.19 7.11 -8.85
CA ILE A 45 -0.25 7.33 -8.71
C ILE A 45 -0.89 7.66 -10.07
N GLY A 46 -0.26 8.51 -10.88
CA GLY A 46 -0.73 8.85 -12.24
C GLY A 46 -0.77 7.65 -13.19
N MET A 47 -0.01 6.59 -12.91
CA MET A 47 -0.07 5.30 -13.61
C MET A 47 -1.10 4.33 -13.01
N GLY A 48 -1.96 4.78 -12.09
CA GLY A 48 -2.92 3.92 -11.39
C GLY A 48 -2.27 2.88 -10.47
N GLY A 49 -1.07 3.17 -9.95
CA GLY A 49 -0.29 2.25 -9.12
C GLY A 49 0.54 1.23 -9.90
N ALA A 50 0.52 1.27 -11.24
CA ALA A 50 1.31 0.38 -12.10
C ALA A 50 2.79 0.79 -12.19
N PHE A 51 3.51 0.83 -11.07
CA PHE A 51 4.87 1.40 -10.99
C PHE A 51 5.98 0.41 -10.60
N VAL A 52 5.65 -0.76 -10.04
CA VAL A 52 6.60 -1.73 -9.43
C VAL A 52 7.80 -2.08 -10.33
N ALA A 53 7.57 -2.30 -11.64
CA ALA A 53 8.61 -2.68 -12.59
C ALA A 53 9.46 -1.50 -13.10
N THR A 54 8.96 -0.28 -12.97
CA THR A 54 9.64 0.95 -13.43
C THR A 54 10.06 1.86 -12.28
N ALA A 55 10.05 1.34 -11.05
CA ALA A 55 10.39 2.08 -9.84
C ALA A 55 11.87 2.50 -9.87
N ASN A 56 12.13 3.75 -10.25
CA ASN A 56 13.45 4.27 -10.57
C ASN A 56 13.70 5.67 -9.96
N ASP A 57 13.03 5.96 -8.85
CA ASP A 57 13.22 7.17 -8.04
C ASP A 57 13.08 6.83 -6.55
N VAL A 58 13.12 7.82 -5.67
CA VAL A 58 13.05 7.64 -4.21
C VAL A 58 11.78 6.90 -3.76
N SER A 59 10.66 7.02 -4.51
CA SER A 59 9.42 6.30 -4.20
C SER A 59 9.54 4.78 -4.39
N ALA A 60 10.63 4.30 -5.00
CA ALA A 60 10.94 2.88 -5.06
C ALA A 60 11.05 2.24 -3.66
N MET A 61 11.37 3.00 -2.60
CA MET A 61 11.30 2.48 -1.22
C MET A 61 9.89 1.95 -0.85
N TYR A 62 8.83 2.55 -1.40
CA TYR A 62 7.45 2.08 -1.22
C TYR A 62 7.11 0.97 -2.23
N TRP A 63 7.43 1.17 -3.51
CA TRP A 63 6.96 0.28 -4.59
C TRP A 63 7.81 -0.97 -4.81
N ASN A 64 9.14 -0.82 -4.82
CA ASN A 64 10.10 -1.90 -5.08
C ASN A 64 11.53 -1.45 -4.71
N PRO A 65 12.01 -1.74 -3.48
CA PRO A 65 13.32 -1.28 -3.03
C PRO A 65 14.50 -1.75 -3.89
N ALA A 66 14.36 -2.81 -4.69
CA ALA A 66 15.41 -3.26 -5.60
C ALA A 66 15.75 -2.20 -6.67
N GLY A 67 14.79 -1.34 -7.04
CA GLY A 67 15.01 -0.23 -7.98
C GLY A 67 16.00 0.82 -7.48
N LEU A 68 16.27 0.88 -6.18
CA LEU A 68 17.25 1.80 -5.60
C LEU A 68 18.70 1.49 -6.03
N ALA A 69 18.99 0.25 -6.45
CA ALA A 69 20.32 -0.14 -6.92
C ALA A 69 20.71 0.58 -8.24
N ASP A 70 19.72 0.98 -9.03
CA ASP A 70 19.93 1.67 -10.30
C ASP A 70 20.15 3.17 -10.14
N LEU A 71 19.82 3.74 -8.97
CA LEU A 71 20.03 5.16 -8.68
C LEU A 71 21.52 5.49 -8.55
N LYS A 72 21.96 6.51 -9.30
CA LYS A 72 23.38 6.93 -9.36
C LYS A 72 23.66 8.26 -8.68
N THR A 73 22.62 8.98 -8.28
CA THR A 73 22.72 10.29 -7.62
C THR A 73 21.95 10.29 -6.30
N VAL A 74 22.35 11.18 -5.39
CA VAL A 74 21.54 11.47 -4.20
C VAL A 74 20.24 12.10 -4.65
N GLN A 75 19.12 11.57 -4.16
CA GLN A 75 17.78 12.05 -4.50
C GLN A 75 16.94 12.18 -3.24
N ALA A 76 16.02 13.13 -3.24
CA ALA A 76 15.02 13.29 -2.20
C ALA A 76 13.67 13.58 -2.85
N ILE A 77 12.59 13.12 -2.22
CA ILE A 77 11.22 13.47 -2.61
C ILE A 77 10.43 13.88 -1.37
N PHE A 78 9.52 14.81 -1.60
CA PHE A 78 8.50 15.22 -0.65
C PHE A 78 7.17 15.17 -1.38
N VAL A 79 6.22 14.47 -0.80
CA VAL A 79 4.88 14.26 -1.34
C VAL A 79 3.91 14.70 -0.27
N HIS A 80 2.96 15.54 -0.69
CA HIS A 80 1.83 15.95 0.11
C HIS A 80 0.58 15.67 -0.73
N THR A 81 -0.37 14.97 -0.15
CA THR A 81 -1.62 14.58 -0.81
C THR A 81 -2.79 14.90 0.10
N ASP A 82 -3.71 15.74 -0.40
CA ASP A 82 -5.04 15.86 0.17
C ASP A 82 -5.80 14.55 -0.12
N TRP A 83 -5.99 13.76 0.93
CA TRP A 83 -6.71 12.50 0.88
C TRP A 83 -8.19 12.71 1.20
N LEU A 84 -8.95 11.62 1.22
CA LEU A 84 -10.40 11.67 1.43
C LEU A 84 -10.73 12.20 2.84
N VAL A 85 -11.82 12.96 2.94
CA VAL A 85 -12.40 13.42 4.23
C VAL A 85 -11.42 14.24 5.07
N ASP A 86 -10.80 15.26 4.46
CA ASP A 86 -9.87 16.19 5.10
C ASP A 86 -8.68 15.50 5.81
N ILE A 87 -8.30 14.32 5.32
CA ILE A 87 -7.10 13.61 5.72
C ILE A 87 -5.95 14.08 4.85
N THR A 88 -4.77 14.33 5.42
CA THR A 88 -3.55 14.59 4.67
C THR A 88 -2.63 13.38 4.75
N PHE A 89 -2.05 13.01 3.61
CA PHE A 89 -1.04 11.97 3.49
C PHE A 89 0.28 12.59 3.04
N ASP A 90 1.31 12.44 3.87
CA ASP A 90 2.62 13.00 3.66
C ASP A 90 3.67 11.89 3.55
N TYR A 91 4.56 12.02 2.58
CA TYR A 91 5.70 11.15 2.41
C TYR A 91 6.96 11.97 2.16
N ALA A 92 8.01 11.69 2.92
CA ALA A 92 9.33 12.23 2.69
C ALA A 92 10.33 11.09 2.57
N GLY A 93 11.20 11.14 1.57
CA GLY A 93 12.20 10.12 1.36
C GLY A 93 13.51 10.70 0.86
N MET A 94 14.61 10.04 1.18
CA MET A 94 15.94 10.36 0.68
C MET A 94 16.72 9.09 0.39
N VAL A 95 17.52 9.13 -0.67
CA VAL A 95 18.35 8.00 -1.12
C VAL A 95 19.78 8.47 -1.35
N PHE A 96 20.73 7.68 -0.84
CA PHE A 96 22.16 7.89 -0.93
C PHE A 96 22.82 6.67 -1.61
N PRO A 97 23.18 6.78 -2.89
CA PRO A 97 23.99 5.76 -3.55
C PRO A 97 25.42 5.75 -3.01
N LEU A 98 25.86 4.61 -2.47
CA LEU A 98 27.18 4.42 -1.83
C LEU A 98 28.18 3.74 -2.78
N ALA A 99 28.05 3.99 -4.08
CA ALA A 99 28.87 3.40 -5.15
C ALA A 99 28.99 1.87 -5.03
N ARG A 100 30.14 1.36 -4.56
CA ARG A 100 30.41 -0.08 -4.42
C ARG A 100 29.69 -0.76 -3.26
N PHE A 101 29.16 0.00 -2.30
CA PHE A 101 28.52 -0.54 -1.10
C PHE A 101 26.99 -0.65 -1.21
N GLY A 102 26.43 -0.37 -2.39
CA GLY A 102 24.99 -0.39 -2.63
C GLY A 102 24.35 0.99 -2.45
N THR A 103 23.07 1.00 -2.06
CA THR A 103 22.27 2.23 -1.90
C THR A 103 21.58 2.21 -0.54
N LEU A 104 21.64 3.33 0.18
CA LEU A 104 20.93 3.53 1.44
C LEU A 104 19.71 4.42 1.20
N GLY A 105 18.54 4.01 1.66
CA GLY A 105 17.31 4.80 1.64
C GLY A 105 16.82 5.07 3.06
N LEU A 106 16.19 6.23 3.26
CA LEU A 106 15.46 6.58 4.47
C LEU A 106 14.14 7.23 4.07
N ASN A 107 13.05 6.86 4.72
CA ASN A 107 11.73 7.44 4.48
C ASN A 107 10.90 7.64 5.74
N LEU A 108 9.98 8.59 5.65
CA LEU A 108 8.96 8.90 6.64
C LEU A 108 7.62 8.97 5.91
N THR A 109 6.63 8.26 6.42
CA THR A 109 5.24 8.36 5.98
C THR A 109 4.39 8.83 7.15
N ALA A 110 3.52 9.81 6.93
CA ALA A 110 2.59 10.29 7.93
C ALA A 110 1.18 10.41 7.35
N LEU A 111 0.19 9.97 8.10
CA LEU A 111 -1.22 10.21 7.83
C LEU A 111 -1.76 11.08 8.96
N ASN A 112 -2.45 12.16 8.62
CA ASN A 112 -3.01 13.08 9.60
C ASN A 112 -4.47 13.37 9.27
N MET A 113 -5.33 13.22 10.26
CA MET A 113 -6.73 13.62 10.22
C MET A 113 -6.87 14.89 11.04
N GLY A 114 -7.32 15.97 10.38
CA GLY A 114 -7.53 17.25 11.03
C GLY A 114 -8.55 17.20 12.18
N GLU A 115 -8.66 18.32 12.89
CA GLU A 115 -9.60 18.44 14.01
C GLU A 115 -11.05 18.31 13.51
N MET A 116 -11.77 17.35 14.07
CA MET A 116 -13.19 17.14 13.82
C MET A 116 -14.01 17.31 15.09
N LYS A 117 -15.23 17.81 14.93
CA LYS A 117 -16.18 17.97 16.03
C LYS A 117 -16.67 16.60 16.51
N VAL A 118 -16.62 16.37 17.82
CA VAL A 118 -17.27 15.23 18.46
C VAL A 118 -18.79 15.42 18.36
N ARG A 119 -19.51 14.41 17.86
CA ARG A 119 -20.98 14.40 17.75
C ARG A 119 -21.55 13.23 18.52
N THR A 120 -22.62 13.46 19.26
CA THR A 120 -23.37 12.42 20.00
C THR A 120 -24.83 12.42 19.55
N ILE A 121 -25.59 11.41 19.99
CA ILE A 121 -27.03 11.32 19.68
C ILE A 121 -27.77 12.57 20.21
N ASP A 122 -27.39 13.05 21.40
CA ASP A 122 -28.01 14.23 22.03
C ASP A 122 -27.54 15.56 21.41
N HIS A 123 -26.33 15.58 20.82
CA HIS A 123 -25.70 16.79 20.26
C HIS A 123 -25.16 16.53 18.83
N PRO A 124 -26.03 16.43 17.81
CA PRO A 124 -25.65 16.10 16.44
C PRO A 124 -24.85 17.20 15.73
N GLU A 125 -25.01 18.46 16.14
CA GLU A 125 -24.27 19.60 15.57
C GLU A 125 -22.85 19.78 16.18
N GLY A 126 -22.53 18.95 17.17
CA GLY A 126 -21.26 18.95 17.88
C GLY A 126 -21.42 19.24 19.37
N THR A 127 -20.61 18.58 20.19
CA THR A 127 -20.57 18.78 21.66
C THR A 127 -19.75 20.01 22.07
N GLY A 128 -19.03 20.64 21.12
CA GLY A 128 -18.04 21.69 21.38
C GLY A 128 -16.62 21.17 21.57
N GLU A 129 -16.45 19.85 21.68
CA GLU A 129 -15.16 19.16 21.74
C GLU A 129 -14.65 18.81 20.34
N TYR A 130 -13.33 18.77 20.20
CA TYR A 130 -12.63 18.41 18.97
C TYR A 130 -11.73 17.19 19.22
N PHE A 131 -11.56 16.35 18.20
CA PHE A 131 -10.63 15.24 18.21
C PHE A 131 -9.84 15.19 16.90
N ASP A 132 -8.62 14.67 16.96
CA ASP A 132 -7.73 14.44 15.84
C ASP A 132 -7.18 12.99 15.87
N ALA A 133 -6.52 12.57 14.78
CA ALA A 133 -5.85 11.27 14.72
C ALA A 133 -4.64 11.32 13.78
N ARG A 134 -3.55 10.63 14.14
CA ARG A 134 -2.29 10.67 13.39
C ARG A 134 -1.61 9.31 13.42
N ASP A 135 -1.15 8.87 12.25
CA ASP A 135 -0.33 7.67 12.07
C ASP A 135 1.02 8.03 11.44
N MET A 136 2.08 7.33 11.83
CA MET A 136 3.42 7.54 11.27
C MET A 136 4.17 6.22 11.09
N ALA A 137 4.96 6.15 10.02
CA ALA A 137 5.91 5.07 9.77
C ALA A 137 7.26 5.63 9.34
N LEU A 138 8.32 4.91 9.69
CA LEU A 138 9.70 5.25 9.34
C LEU A 138 10.40 3.99 8.85
N GLY A 139 11.23 4.11 7.81
CA GLY A 139 11.97 3.00 7.22
C GLY A 139 13.19 3.42 6.42
#